data_AF-A0A9W9ZUN1-F1
#
_entry.id   AF-A0A9W9ZUN1-F1
#
_cell.length_a   1.000
_cell.length_b   1.000
_cell.length_c   1.000
_cell.angle_alpha   90.00
_cell.angle_beta   90.00
_cell.angle_gamma   90.00
#
_symmetry.space_group_name_H-M   'P 1'
#
loop_
_entity.id
_entity.type
_entity.pdbx_description
1 polymer ?
#
loop_
_entity_poly.entity_id
_entity_poly.type
_entity_poly.pdbx_seq_one_letter_code
_entity_poly.pdbx_strand_id
1 'polypeptide(L)'
;MAYHLCIELSAAIVPPTGDEGENYIIHVQFHGSARDEYTVVYEKLERTLLTEYLKQRDGPDFHQKLMKLTFNITPEEDATSFCRSVLERGIFCRQRVYFFLGHSDDQLKKKSCILMSASHENIHALLAQFGDFLAERNLGKRARKIGMLFSTLNKRLSLAATEYKVQPDIKRGVFRSYTFTDGCGFMSPEFSSEVQRVFELDYQPSAIQVRYRGIEGMLALKEDLTEVKVQPRKRDPENEVVVTPDENMPDFVDVVDHSRPYVNGYLDTRMIMLLADAGVSTEHLEELQSGYHELLENMCKNTASDEYFLRLRGEVQFLKDIQESGVDGRNLGPRSRVVYAVCDPYGKLKHGECYFKPTIPDDDTDFTAAEKIVVVRSPCYHPGDVRVLKLTHEKPGYEKYANLRDCLVLSVTDPCPGAFECFEGDLGGNRFFVSWDTDLIPSGIETPCDYAPTIAAKIREKGHRSRHLNYREQMLRYFATFSDEIPKWIEGEYMKCATAAGPSSKECRQLSKMLYQAANFTEDTATLQKELEQLKLSSSSRGGGGYGANESSQPRSQGSSDLALESRLESSEKQRSPETAISRLRRSMRRSMRRSGRSRHHGDEIWKKIDRKLKIL
;
A
#
# COMPACT_ATOMS: atom_id res chain seq x y z
N MET A 1 -8.38 40.08 19.40
CA MET A 1 -7.52 38.88 19.53
C MET A 1 -8.43 37.70 19.79
N ALA A 2 -8.33 36.62 19.01
CA ALA A 2 -9.08 35.40 19.30
C ALA A 2 -8.44 34.71 20.52
N TYR A 3 -9.21 34.48 21.58
CA TYR A 3 -8.75 33.82 22.81
C TYR A 3 -8.41 32.35 22.55
N HIS A 4 -7.57 31.68 23.35
CA HIS A 4 -7.39 30.22 23.24
C HIS A 4 -8.71 29.48 23.46
N LEU A 5 -8.84 28.26 22.92
CA LEU A 5 -9.96 27.39 23.28
C LEU A 5 -9.63 26.71 24.61
N CYS A 6 -10.39 27.01 25.66
CA CYS A 6 -10.18 26.41 26.97
C CYS A 6 -10.88 25.05 27.02
N ILE A 7 -10.16 24.04 27.52
CA ILE A 7 -10.67 22.70 27.76
C ILE A 7 -10.53 22.39 29.25
N GLU A 8 -11.63 21.96 29.85
CA GLU A 8 -11.66 21.56 31.24
C GLU A 8 -11.46 20.05 31.35
N LEU A 9 -10.56 19.63 32.23
CA LEU A 9 -10.43 18.24 32.62
C LEU A 9 -11.34 18.00 33.81
N SER A 10 -12.29 17.08 33.68
CA SER A 10 -13.06 16.63 34.85
C SER A 10 -12.12 16.02 35.89
N ALA A 11 -12.35 16.34 37.17
CA ALA A 11 -11.56 15.84 38.29
C ALA A 11 -11.55 14.30 38.41
N ALA A 12 -12.47 13.60 37.72
CA ALA A 12 -12.56 12.14 37.70
C ALA A 12 -11.61 11.47 36.68
N ILE A 13 -10.99 12.23 35.76
CA ILE A 13 -10.12 11.66 34.73
C ILE A 13 -8.70 11.55 35.30
N VAL A 14 -8.41 10.44 35.96
CA VAL A 14 -7.07 10.09 36.43
C VAL A 14 -6.32 9.39 35.30
N PRO A 15 -5.06 9.76 34.99
CA PRO A 15 -4.25 8.99 34.05
C PRO A 15 -4.15 7.54 34.54
N PRO A 16 -4.19 6.55 33.64
CA PRO A 16 -3.97 5.16 34.03
C PRO A 16 -2.64 5.03 34.78
N THR A 17 -2.62 4.29 35.88
CA THR A 17 -1.37 3.77 36.44
C THR A 17 -0.87 2.70 35.47
N GLY A 18 -0.09 3.12 34.48
CA GLY A 18 0.54 2.21 33.52
C GLY A 18 1.65 1.40 34.15
N ASP A 19 2.01 0.30 33.49
CA ASP A 19 3.24 -0.43 33.77
C ASP A 19 4.47 0.48 33.65
N GLU A 20 5.58 0.13 34.32
CA GLU A 20 6.83 0.91 34.25
C GLU A 20 7.27 1.14 32.80
N GLY A 21 7.20 2.40 32.34
CA GLY A 21 7.67 2.83 31.02
C GLY A 21 6.59 3.20 30.00
N GLU A 22 5.30 3.09 30.33
CA GLU A 22 4.21 3.54 29.45
C GLU A 22 3.83 5.01 29.72
N ASN A 23 3.91 5.85 28.69
CA ASN A 23 3.50 7.25 28.76
C ASN A 23 2.09 7.41 28.22
N TYR A 24 1.27 8.22 28.88
CA TYR A 24 -0.08 8.60 28.43
C TYR A 24 -0.15 10.09 28.15
N ILE A 25 -0.89 10.47 27.12
CA ILE A 25 -1.15 11.86 26.78
C ILE A 25 -2.64 12.16 26.83
N ILE A 26 -2.97 13.44 27.02
CA ILE A 26 -4.35 13.92 26.94
C ILE A 26 -4.80 13.82 25.48
N HIS A 27 -5.95 13.20 25.25
CA HIS A 27 -6.60 13.13 23.94
C HIS A 27 -7.96 13.83 24.00
N VAL A 28 -8.08 14.91 23.25
CA VAL A 28 -9.30 15.68 23.09
C VAL A 28 -10.00 15.25 21.80
N GLN A 29 -11.28 14.93 21.88
CA GLN A 29 -12.10 14.55 20.73
C GLN A 29 -13.30 15.49 20.63
N PHE A 30 -13.36 16.28 19.56
CA PHE A 30 -14.53 17.11 19.26
C PHE A 30 -15.56 16.30 18.48
N HIS A 31 -16.82 16.35 18.90
CA HIS A 31 -17.96 15.68 18.24
C HIS A 31 -18.93 16.68 17.60
N GLY A 32 -18.70 17.97 17.82
CA GLY A 32 -19.42 19.06 17.16
C GLY A 32 -18.66 20.39 17.27
N SER A 33 -19.28 21.46 16.78
CA SER A 33 -18.66 22.79 16.68
C SER A 33 -18.99 23.71 17.85
N ALA A 34 -19.89 23.29 18.76
CA ALA A 34 -20.16 24.04 19.96
C ALA A 34 -19.03 23.90 20.98
N ARG A 35 -18.98 24.85 21.92
CA ARG A 35 -17.84 25.03 22.84
C ARG A 35 -17.60 23.83 23.78
N ASP A 36 -18.66 23.08 24.09
CA ASP A 36 -18.66 21.99 25.08
C ASP A 36 -18.89 20.60 24.44
N GLU A 37 -18.89 20.52 23.10
CA GLU A 37 -19.09 19.27 22.34
C GLU A 37 -17.79 18.51 22.16
N TYR A 38 -17.14 18.16 23.27
CA TYR A 38 -15.93 17.36 23.28
C TYR A 38 -15.89 16.34 24.40
N THR A 39 -15.11 15.29 24.19
CA THR A 39 -14.71 14.36 25.24
C THR A 39 -13.20 14.41 25.44
N VAL A 40 -12.76 14.15 26.66
CA VAL A 40 -11.34 14.04 26.99
C VAL A 40 -11.06 12.66 27.56
N VAL A 41 -10.06 12.00 27.00
CA VAL A 41 -9.58 10.69 27.45
C VAL A 41 -8.06 10.70 27.56
N TYR A 42 -7.49 9.73 28.27
CA TYR A 42 -6.05 9.46 28.18
C TYR A 42 -5.81 8.37 27.16
N GLU A 43 -4.85 8.61 26.27
CA GLU A 43 -4.42 7.63 25.27
C GLU A 43 -2.94 7.33 25.48
N LYS A 44 -2.57 6.05 25.29
CA LYS A 44 -1.16 5.64 25.30
C LYS A 44 -0.41 6.36 24.20
N LEU A 45 0.72 6.98 24.55
CA LEU A 45 1.57 7.67 23.60
C LEU A 45 2.25 6.66 22.69
N GLU A 46 1.97 6.76 21.39
CA GLU A 46 2.65 5.97 20.37
C GLU A 46 4.15 6.29 20.35
N ARG A 47 4.96 5.26 20.16
CA ARG A 47 6.41 5.42 19.99
C ARG A 47 6.67 5.76 18.54
N THR A 48 7.07 7.00 18.28
CA THR A 48 7.44 7.54 16.96
C THR A 48 8.88 8.05 16.99
N LEU A 49 9.47 8.32 15.81
CA LEU A 49 10.79 8.95 15.72
C LEU A 49 10.84 10.28 16.53
N LEU A 50 9.78 11.10 16.41
CA LEU A 50 9.68 12.35 17.16
C LEU A 50 9.66 12.12 18.67
N THR A 51 8.87 11.15 19.16
CA THR A 51 8.75 10.90 20.60
C THR A 51 10.04 10.32 21.20
N GLU A 52 10.77 9.48 20.46
CA GLU A 52 12.04 8.94 20.92
C GLU A 52 13.11 10.04 20.97
N TYR A 53 13.14 10.94 19.99
CA TYR A 53 13.98 12.14 20.02
C TYR A 53 13.65 13.05 21.21
N LEU A 54 12.36 13.36 21.42
CA LEU A 54 11.92 14.18 22.55
C LEU A 54 12.24 13.54 23.89
N LYS A 55 12.14 12.22 24.01
CA LYS A 55 12.52 11.48 25.22
C LYS A 55 14.01 11.64 25.53
N GLN A 56 14.88 11.59 24.52
CA GLN A 56 16.33 11.78 24.71
C GLN A 56 16.66 13.22 25.09
N ARG A 57 16.04 14.19 24.41
CA ARG A 57 16.33 15.62 24.60
C ARG A 57 15.70 16.22 25.87
N ASP A 58 14.44 15.90 26.15
CA ASP A 58 13.64 16.54 27.21
C ASP A 58 13.48 15.68 28.47
N GLY A 59 13.96 14.43 28.47
CA GLY A 59 13.87 13.50 29.58
C GLY A 59 12.52 12.76 29.69
N PRO A 60 12.26 12.04 30.80
CA PRO A 60 11.11 11.13 30.93
C PRO A 60 9.74 11.82 30.87
N ASP A 61 9.66 13.07 31.32
CA ASP A 61 8.42 13.86 31.41
C ASP A 61 8.05 14.59 30.10
N PHE A 62 8.78 14.36 29.00
CA PHE A 62 8.53 15.03 27.71
C PHE A 62 7.07 14.93 27.25
N HIS A 63 6.42 13.79 27.53
CA HIS A 63 5.05 13.48 27.12
C HIS A 63 4.03 14.47 27.70
N GLN A 64 4.31 15.09 28.85
CA GLN A 64 3.44 16.11 29.45
C GLN A 64 3.32 17.38 28.60
N LYS A 65 4.22 17.58 27.62
CA LYS A 65 4.15 18.68 26.66
C LYS A 65 3.31 18.36 25.43
N LEU A 66 2.81 17.13 25.29
CA LEU A 66 2.08 16.67 24.11
C LEU A 66 0.60 16.48 24.40
N MET A 67 -0.23 16.67 23.38
CA MET A 67 -1.66 16.42 23.42
C MET A 67 -2.11 15.89 22.05
N LYS A 68 -3.01 14.91 22.04
CA LYS A 68 -3.67 14.45 20.82
C LYS A 68 -5.00 15.17 20.65
N LEU A 69 -5.32 15.51 19.42
CA LEU A 69 -6.56 16.18 19.05
C LEU A 69 -7.22 15.46 17.89
N THR A 70 -8.51 15.14 17.99
CA THR A 70 -9.31 14.54 16.93
C THR A 70 -10.59 15.33 16.69
N PHE A 71 -10.98 15.47 15.43
CA PHE A 71 -12.22 16.11 15.01
C PHE A 71 -13.16 15.07 14.37
N ASN A 72 -14.18 14.65 15.11
CA ASN A 72 -15.23 13.74 14.67
C ASN A 72 -16.52 14.53 14.43
N ILE A 73 -16.46 15.54 13.55
CA ILE A 73 -17.56 16.47 13.31
C ILE A 73 -18.21 16.18 11.96
N THR A 74 -19.52 16.12 11.93
CA THR A 74 -20.34 15.99 10.71
C THR A 74 -21.41 17.09 10.69
N PRO A 75 -21.64 17.80 9.56
CA PRO A 75 -21.03 17.64 8.23
C PRO A 75 -19.62 18.27 8.10
N GLU A 76 -18.87 17.90 7.04
CA GLU A 76 -17.45 18.27 6.86
C GLU A 76 -17.18 19.78 6.69
N GLU A 77 -18.13 20.56 6.16
CA GLU A 77 -17.95 22.00 5.96
C GLU A 77 -17.83 22.74 7.30
N ASP A 78 -18.72 22.42 8.25
CA ASP A 78 -18.70 22.93 9.61
C ASP A 78 -17.43 22.46 10.34
N ALA A 79 -17.03 21.21 10.10
CA ALA A 79 -15.79 20.65 10.63
C ALA A 79 -14.56 21.44 10.15
N THR A 80 -14.48 21.80 8.87
CA THR A 80 -13.30 22.46 8.29
C THR A 80 -13.04 23.83 8.91
N SER A 81 -14.08 24.67 9.00
CA SER A 81 -13.96 26.02 9.55
C SER A 81 -13.64 25.99 11.04
N PHE A 82 -14.28 25.08 11.78
CA PHE A 82 -14.03 24.87 13.20
C PHE A 82 -12.62 24.33 13.45
N CYS A 83 -12.20 23.27 12.74
CA CYS A 83 -10.85 22.71 12.81
C CYS A 83 -9.79 23.80 12.68
N ARG A 84 -9.91 24.62 11.62
CA ARG A 84 -8.99 25.72 11.36
C ARG A 84 -8.95 26.70 12.54
N SER A 85 -10.12 27.13 13.03
CA SER A 85 -10.22 28.06 14.17
C SER A 85 -9.56 27.50 15.43
N VAL A 86 -9.81 26.23 15.77
CA VAL A 86 -9.21 25.57 16.93
C VAL A 86 -7.68 25.51 16.80
N LEU A 87 -7.16 25.12 15.64
CA LEU A 87 -5.72 24.97 15.42
C LEU A 87 -4.96 26.30 15.33
N GLU A 88 -5.59 27.34 14.78
CA GLU A 88 -5.04 28.70 14.74
C GLU A 88 -4.93 29.29 16.15
N ARG A 89 -5.95 29.08 16.98
CA ARG A 89 -6.01 29.56 18.37
C ARG A 89 -5.16 28.73 19.31
N GLY A 90 -5.08 27.42 19.12
CA GLY A 90 -4.50 26.50 20.08
C GLY A 90 -5.43 26.20 21.26
N ILE A 91 -5.08 25.16 22.03
CA ILE A 91 -5.87 24.66 23.15
C ILE A 91 -5.20 25.06 24.47
N PHE A 92 -5.94 25.69 25.37
CA PHE A 92 -5.50 25.94 26.73
C PHE A 92 -6.03 24.86 27.68
N CYS A 93 -5.13 24.13 28.32
CA CYS A 93 -5.44 23.04 29.24
C CYS A 93 -4.31 22.90 30.27
N ARG A 94 -4.66 22.67 31.55
CA ARG A 94 -3.69 22.54 32.67
C ARG A 94 -2.65 23.68 32.73
N GLN A 95 -3.10 24.93 32.59
CA GLN A 95 -2.24 26.13 32.60
C GLN A 95 -1.20 26.19 31.47
N ARG A 96 -1.35 25.38 30.42
CA ARG A 96 -0.48 25.33 29.25
C ARG A 96 -1.29 25.59 27.99
N VAL A 97 -0.64 26.18 26.99
CA VAL A 97 -1.22 26.35 25.65
C VAL A 97 -0.54 25.36 24.72
N TYR A 98 -1.33 24.57 24.00
CA TYR A 98 -0.88 23.58 23.04
C TYR A 98 -1.18 24.05 21.61
N PHE A 99 -0.17 23.98 20.74
CA PHE A 99 -0.27 24.35 19.33
C PHE A 99 0.04 23.17 18.42
N PHE A 100 -0.48 23.23 17.19
CA PHE A 100 -0.25 22.21 16.17
C PHE A 100 1.23 21.90 15.95
N LEU A 101 1.56 20.62 16.07
CA LEU A 101 2.90 20.07 15.86
C LEU A 101 2.96 19.30 14.53
N GLY A 102 2.00 18.42 14.27
CA GLY A 102 1.91 17.64 13.03
C GLY A 102 0.98 16.44 13.15
N HIS A 103 1.00 15.58 12.12
CA HIS A 103 0.19 14.37 12.03
C HIS A 103 0.90 13.33 11.14
N SER A 104 0.64 12.04 11.34
CA SER A 104 0.93 11.00 10.34
C SER A 104 -0.15 10.95 9.25
N ASP A 105 0.05 10.16 8.20
CA ASP A 105 -0.96 9.96 7.14
C ASP A 105 -2.24 9.29 7.70
N ASP A 106 -2.09 8.34 8.61
CA ASP A 106 -3.23 7.68 9.26
C ASP A 106 -3.97 8.61 10.21
N GLN A 107 -3.24 9.46 10.92
CA GLN A 107 -3.83 10.49 11.75
C GLN A 107 -4.61 11.51 10.91
N LEU A 108 -4.08 11.94 9.76
CA LEU A 108 -4.72 12.85 8.83
C LEU A 108 -6.06 12.32 8.29
N LYS A 109 -6.09 11.05 7.85
CA LYS A 109 -7.32 10.38 7.39
C LYS A 109 -8.40 10.33 8.47
N LYS A 110 -7.99 10.17 9.73
CA LYS A 110 -8.89 10.17 10.91
C LYS A 110 -9.18 11.57 11.45
N LYS A 111 -8.78 12.64 10.74
CA LYS A 111 -8.87 14.04 11.20
C LYS A 111 -8.31 14.22 12.61
N SER A 112 -7.14 13.63 12.87
CA SER A 112 -6.43 13.70 14.14
C SER A 112 -5.00 14.22 13.99
N CYS A 113 -4.46 14.85 15.02
CA CYS A 113 -3.12 15.42 15.02
C CYS A 113 -2.52 15.48 16.44
N ILE A 114 -1.22 15.75 16.52
CA ILE A 114 -0.51 16.01 17.76
C ILE A 114 -0.30 17.52 17.91
N LEU A 115 -0.52 18.01 19.11
CA LEU A 115 -0.21 19.36 19.57
C LEU A 115 0.95 19.32 20.57
N MET A 116 1.67 20.43 20.69
CA MET A 116 2.76 20.62 21.64
C MET A 116 2.62 21.93 22.43
N SER A 117 2.90 21.87 23.72
CA SER A 117 3.03 23.02 24.60
C SER A 117 4.39 23.71 24.42
N ALA A 118 4.52 24.52 23.36
CA ALA A 118 5.69 25.32 23.07
C ALA A 118 5.33 26.55 22.20
N SER A 119 6.22 27.54 22.09
CA SER A 119 6.02 28.64 21.13
C SER A 119 6.09 28.13 19.69
N HIS A 120 5.51 28.88 18.75
CA HIS A 120 5.58 28.54 17.33
C HIS A 120 7.02 28.47 16.80
N GLU A 121 7.91 29.34 17.30
CA GLU A 121 9.34 29.33 16.94
C GLU A 121 10.01 28.04 17.40
N ASN A 122 9.71 27.58 18.62
CA ASN A 122 10.28 26.36 19.16
C ASN A 122 9.77 25.10 18.44
N ILE A 123 8.51 25.09 18.02
CA ILE A 123 7.95 24.01 17.18
C ILE A 123 8.67 23.97 15.83
N HIS A 124 8.86 25.13 15.19
CA HIS A 124 9.59 25.22 13.94
C HIS A 124 11.05 24.78 14.08
N ALA A 125 11.74 25.23 15.13
CA ALA A 125 13.12 24.83 15.42
C ALA A 125 13.26 23.34 15.72
N LEU A 126 12.27 22.72 16.37
CA LEU A 126 12.20 21.27 16.60
C LEU A 126 12.07 20.51 15.27
N LEU A 127 11.13 20.90 14.40
CA LEU A 127 10.97 20.22 13.11
C LEU A 127 12.19 20.38 12.21
N ALA A 128 12.87 21.54 12.26
CA ALA A 128 14.09 21.81 11.49
C ALA A 128 15.26 20.87 11.85
N GLN A 129 15.23 20.18 12.99
CA GLN A 129 16.24 19.16 13.35
C GLN A 129 16.17 17.90 12.47
N PHE A 130 15.01 17.66 11.83
CA PHE A 130 14.79 16.46 11.01
C PHE A 130 14.93 16.70 9.51
N GLY A 131 14.99 17.95 9.08
CA GLY A 131 15.05 18.28 7.66
C GLY A 131 14.63 19.72 7.35
N ASP A 132 15.07 20.23 6.21
CA ASP A 132 14.51 21.46 5.64
C ASP A 132 13.20 21.14 4.88
N PHE A 133 12.09 21.10 5.60
CA PHE A 133 10.77 20.87 5.02
C PHE A 133 10.28 22.04 4.14
N LEU A 134 10.91 23.22 4.22
CA LEU A 134 10.53 24.38 3.41
C LEU A 134 11.00 24.23 1.96
N ALA A 135 12.05 23.44 1.71
CA ALA A 135 12.53 23.11 0.37
C ALA A 135 11.46 22.38 -0.47
N GLU A 136 10.66 21.50 0.15
CA GLU A 136 9.54 20.83 -0.52
C GLU A 136 8.37 21.80 -0.68
N ARG A 137 8.10 22.23 -1.92
CA ARG A 137 7.07 23.25 -2.20
C ARG A 137 5.66 22.68 -2.22
N ASN A 138 5.52 21.40 -2.52
CA ASN A 138 4.22 20.75 -2.56
C ASN A 138 3.74 20.46 -1.14
N LEU A 139 2.59 21.02 -0.76
CA LEU A 139 2.07 20.88 0.62
C LEU A 139 1.76 19.44 1.00
N GLY A 140 1.23 18.62 0.08
CA GLY A 140 0.95 17.21 0.34
C GLY A 140 2.23 16.41 0.56
N LYS A 141 3.22 16.58 -0.34
CA LYS A 141 4.54 15.93 -0.17
C LYS A 141 5.23 16.39 1.11
N ARG A 142 5.16 17.70 1.42
CA ARG A 142 5.72 18.27 2.66
C ARG A 142 5.06 17.68 3.89
N ALA A 143 3.72 17.64 3.92
CA ALA A 143 2.95 17.06 5.02
C ALA A 143 3.29 15.58 5.21
N ARG A 144 3.40 14.81 4.12
CA ARG A 144 3.84 13.40 4.16
C ARG A 144 5.25 13.26 4.73
N LYS A 145 6.20 14.10 4.31
CA LYS A 145 7.58 14.09 4.84
C LYS A 145 7.64 14.38 6.35
N ILE A 146 6.93 15.41 6.80
CA ILE A 146 6.81 15.73 8.24
C ILE A 146 6.10 14.59 8.97
N GLY A 147 5.07 14.02 8.36
CA GLY A 147 4.22 12.99 8.93
C GLY A 147 4.95 11.69 9.26
N MET A 148 6.05 11.39 8.57
CA MET A 148 6.93 10.26 8.91
C MET A 148 7.51 10.35 10.33
N LEU A 149 7.64 11.56 10.90
CA LEU A 149 8.08 11.75 12.29
C LEU A 149 7.05 11.26 13.32
N PHE A 150 5.78 11.18 12.90
CA PHE A 150 4.62 10.80 13.72
C PHE A 150 4.14 9.38 13.42
N SER A 151 4.75 8.69 12.45
CA SER A 151 4.45 7.29 12.20
C SER A 151 4.93 6.41 13.35
N THR A 152 4.07 5.51 13.80
CA THR A 152 4.38 4.55 14.85
C THR A 152 5.52 3.63 14.42
N LEU A 153 6.50 3.46 15.31
CA LEU A 153 7.64 2.57 15.14
C LEU A 153 7.20 1.12 15.29
N ASN A 154 7.80 0.25 14.49
CA ASN A 154 7.62 -1.19 14.55
C ASN A 154 8.74 -1.81 15.39
N LYS A 155 9.75 -2.41 14.75
CA LYS A 155 10.90 -3.03 15.43
C LYS A 155 12.16 -2.22 15.16
N ARG A 156 12.87 -1.87 16.22
CA ARG A 156 14.06 -1.02 16.15
C ARG A 156 15.33 -1.85 16.19
N LEU A 157 16.28 -1.52 15.34
CA LEU A 157 17.65 -2.05 15.33
C LEU A 157 18.63 -0.91 15.52
N SER A 158 19.62 -1.06 16.39
CA SER A 158 20.66 -0.04 16.53
C SER A 158 21.50 0.00 15.26
N LEU A 159 21.82 1.20 14.79
CA LEU A 159 22.69 1.40 13.64
C LEU A 159 23.57 2.62 13.86
N ALA A 160 24.82 2.37 14.23
CA ALA A 160 25.81 3.42 14.47
C ALA A 160 26.22 4.11 13.17
N ALA A 161 26.75 5.34 13.28
CA ALA A 161 27.17 6.14 12.12
C ALA A 161 28.28 5.47 11.28
N THR A 162 29.06 4.58 11.87
CA THR A 162 30.11 3.80 11.19
C THR A 162 29.58 2.54 10.49
N GLU A 163 28.35 2.12 10.80
CA GLU A 163 27.76 0.87 10.29
C GLU A 163 26.93 1.09 9.02
N TYR A 164 26.90 2.31 8.47
CA TYR A 164 26.25 2.59 7.20
C TYR A 164 27.10 3.42 6.25
N LYS A 165 26.86 3.24 4.94
CA LYS A 165 27.50 4.02 3.87
C LYS A 165 26.50 4.38 2.79
N VAL A 166 26.17 5.67 2.71
CA VAL A 166 25.26 6.19 1.68
C VAL A 166 25.89 6.06 0.30
N GLN A 167 25.13 5.55 -0.66
CA GLN A 167 25.53 5.49 -2.07
C GLN A 167 24.68 6.44 -2.93
N PRO A 168 25.26 7.03 -3.99
CA PRO A 168 24.48 7.84 -4.92
C PRO A 168 23.53 6.97 -5.72
N ASP A 169 22.40 7.55 -6.11
CA ASP A 169 21.44 6.93 -7.00
C ASP A 169 22.02 6.62 -8.39
N ILE A 170 21.57 5.52 -8.99
CA ILE A 170 21.90 5.17 -10.37
C ILE A 170 20.94 5.93 -11.28
N LYS A 171 21.49 6.88 -12.04
CA LYS A 171 20.78 7.65 -13.06
C LYS A 171 21.18 7.20 -14.46
N ARG A 172 20.20 6.96 -15.34
CA ARG A 172 20.43 6.68 -16.77
C ARG A 172 19.36 7.33 -17.65
N GLY A 173 19.68 7.48 -18.93
CA GLY A 173 18.77 7.99 -19.96
C GLY A 173 19.42 9.05 -20.85
N VAL A 174 19.11 9.00 -22.15
CA VAL A 174 19.77 9.85 -23.17
C VAL A 174 19.11 11.22 -23.30
N PHE A 175 17.77 11.27 -23.27
CA PHE A 175 17.00 12.51 -23.40
C PHE A 175 16.43 13.02 -22.08
N ARG A 176 16.29 12.13 -21.09
CA ARG A 176 15.70 12.40 -19.78
C ARG A 176 16.44 11.53 -18.75
N SER A 177 16.88 12.12 -17.64
CA SER A 177 17.55 11.38 -16.57
C SER A 177 16.51 10.69 -15.69
N TYR A 178 16.60 9.38 -15.56
CA TYR A 178 15.73 8.56 -14.71
C TYR A 178 16.51 7.94 -13.57
N THR A 179 15.91 7.88 -12.38
CA THR A 179 16.49 7.23 -11.20
C THR A 179 15.99 5.80 -11.09
N PHE A 180 16.91 4.83 -11.05
CA PHE A 180 16.58 3.39 -11.03
C PHE A 180 16.64 2.76 -9.64
N THR A 181 17.15 3.50 -8.66
CA THR A 181 17.40 3.04 -7.28
C THR A 181 16.73 3.90 -6.22
N ASP A 182 15.77 4.74 -6.62
CA ASP A 182 15.10 5.66 -5.70
C ASP A 182 14.42 4.82 -4.59
N GLY A 183 14.71 5.17 -3.34
CA GLY A 183 14.25 4.44 -2.16
C GLY A 183 14.74 2.99 -2.02
N CYS A 184 15.77 2.50 -2.75
CA CYS A 184 16.25 1.11 -2.60
C CYS A 184 17.76 1.01 -2.36
N GLY A 185 18.16 0.56 -1.17
CA GLY A 185 19.55 0.29 -0.78
C GLY A 185 19.86 -1.19 -0.57
N PHE A 186 20.98 -1.47 0.09
CA PHE A 186 21.43 -2.83 0.41
C PHE A 186 21.66 -3.03 1.90
N MET A 187 21.55 -4.27 2.36
CA MET A 187 21.92 -4.70 3.70
C MET A 187 22.87 -5.89 3.66
N SER A 188 23.73 -6.00 4.67
CA SER A 188 24.63 -7.15 4.85
C SER A 188 23.88 -8.38 5.36
N PRO A 189 24.47 -9.59 5.21
CA PRO A 189 23.96 -10.78 5.88
C PRO A 189 23.89 -10.63 7.40
N GLU A 190 24.85 -9.93 8.01
CA GLU A 190 24.85 -9.64 9.45
C GLU A 190 23.60 -8.86 9.87
N PHE A 191 23.28 -7.78 9.16
CA PHE A 191 22.10 -6.96 9.46
C PHE A 191 20.81 -7.76 9.25
N SER A 192 20.75 -8.57 8.19
CA SER A 192 19.59 -9.44 7.96
C SER A 192 19.42 -10.50 9.08
N SER A 193 20.52 -11.04 9.61
CA SER A 193 20.48 -11.92 10.80
C SER A 193 20.05 -11.19 12.07
N GLU A 194 20.37 -9.90 12.23
CA GLU A 194 19.81 -9.09 13.32
C GLU A 194 18.29 -8.93 13.19
N VAL A 195 17.79 -8.63 11.99
CA VAL A 195 16.35 -8.58 11.71
C VAL A 195 15.70 -9.93 12.03
N GLN A 196 16.29 -11.03 11.57
CA GLN A 196 15.82 -12.38 11.85
C GLN A 196 15.64 -12.61 13.36
N ARG A 197 16.62 -12.22 14.18
CA ARG A 197 16.55 -12.39 15.64
C ARG A 197 15.47 -11.51 16.28
N VAL A 198 15.38 -10.24 15.90
CA VAL A 198 14.42 -9.28 16.50
C VAL A 198 12.96 -9.59 16.15
N PHE A 199 12.74 -10.17 14.97
CA PHE A 199 11.43 -10.63 14.53
C PHE A 199 11.18 -12.12 14.81
N GLU A 200 12.12 -12.81 15.44
CA GLU A 200 12.02 -14.24 15.79
C GLU A 200 11.69 -15.13 14.58
N LEU A 201 12.34 -14.86 13.45
CA LEU A 201 12.12 -15.56 12.18
C LEU A 201 12.99 -16.82 12.08
N ASP A 202 12.43 -17.87 11.51
CA ASP A 202 13.15 -19.12 11.15
C ASP A 202 13.91 -19.04 9.82
N TYR A 203 13.81 -17.90 9.14
CA TYR A 203 14.50 -17.62 7.88
C TYR A 203 15.14 -16.24 7.92
N GLN A 204 16.13 -16.03 7.05
CA GLN A 204 16.77 -14.74 6.86
C GLN A 204 16.03 -13.94 5.77
N PRO A 205 15.52 -12.73 6.05
CA PRO A 205 14.81 -11.94 5.06
C PRO A 205 15.76 -11.42 3.98
N SER A 206 15.31 -11.45 2.72
CA SER A 206 16.07 -10.97 1.56
C SER A 206 15.76 -9.52 1.20
N ALA A 207 14.58 -9.03 1.58
CA ALA A 207 14.19 -7.63 1.43
C ALA A 207 13.51 -7.13 2.70
N ILE A 208 13.82 -5.91 3.11
CA ILE A 208 13.19 -5.25 4.26
C ILE A 208 12.79 -3.82 3.91
N GLN A 209 11.63 -3.39 4.39
CA GLN A 209 11.22 -1.98 4.36
C GLN A 209 11.68 -1.34 5.67
N VAL A 210 12.38 -0.22 5.56
CA VAL A 210 12.96 0.48 6.70
C VAL A 210 12.63 1.96 6.69
N ARG A 211 12.61 2.54 7.88
CA ARG A 211 12.64 3.98 8.11
C ARG A 211 13.87 4.33 8.94
N TYR A 212 14.66 5.25 8.44
CA TYR A 212 15.85 5.74 9.14
C TYR A 212 15.89 7.26 9.08
N ARG A 213 15.81 7.90 10.26
CA ARG A 213 15.92 9.37 10.42
C ARG A 213 15.02 10.18 9.46
N GLY A 214 13.79 9.73 9.25
CA GLY A 214 12.85 10.40 8.35
C GLY A 214 13.11 10.14 6.87
N ILE A 215 13.74 9.03 6.51
CA ILE A 215 13.79 8.50 5.14
C ILE A 215 13.22 7.08 5.17
N GLU A 216 12.32 6.76 4.23
CA GLU A 216 11.76 5.43 4.04
C GLU A 216 12.33 4.78 2.78
N GLY A 217 12.54 3.46 2.81
CA GLY A 217 13.01 2.73 1.64
C GLY A 217 13.11 1.23 1.85
N MET A 218 13.47 0.52 0.78
CA MET A 218 13.73 -0.92 0.78
C MET A 218 15.23 -1.19 0.88
N LEU A 219 15.63 -2.23 1.62
CA LEU A 219 16.99 -2.76 1.59
C LEU A 219 16.96 -4.20 1.06
N ALA A 220 17.80 -4.47 0.07
CA ALA A 220 18.00 -5.82 -0.46
C ALA A 220 19.24 -6.48 0.15
N LEU A 221 19.17 -7.78 0.43
CA LEU A 221 20.31 -8.56 0.88
C LEU A 221 21.42 -8.57 -0.18
N LYS A 222 22.64 -8.25 0.23
CA LYS A 222 23.82 -8.32 -0.62
C LYS A 222 24.91 -9.15 0.06
N GLU A 223 25.14 -10.36 -0.45
CA GLU A 223 26.00 -11.37 0.17
C GLU A 223 27.45 -10.91 0.37
N ASP A 224 27.97 -10.12 -0.56
CA ASP A 224 29.35 -9.62 -0.51
C ASP A 224 29.48 -8.25 0.19
N LEU A 225 28.41 -7.77 0.84
CA LEU A 225 28.46 -6.56 1.65
C LEU A 225 28.96 -6.88 3.06
N THR A 226 30.26 -6.67 3.29
CA THR A 226 30.91 -6.96 4.59
C THR A 226 31.46 -5.72 5.31
N GLU A 227 31.60 -4.59 4.61
CA GLU A 227 32.21 -3.38 5.21
C GLU A 227 31.27 -2.58 6.12
N VAL A 228 29.97 -2.66 5.86
CA VAL A 228 28.92 -1.92 6.59
C VAL A 228 27.66 -2.78 6.67
N LYS A 229 26.81 -2.53 7.66
CA LYS A 229 25.52 -3.21 7.82
C LYS A 229 24.50 -2.75 6.78
N VAL A 230 24.49 -1.46 6.46
CA VAL A 230 23.49 -0.86 5.57
C VAL A 230 24.14 0.08 4.55
N GLN A 231 23.70 -0.02 3.28
CA GLN A 231 24.06 0.90 2.20
C GLN A 231 22.79 1.53 1.62
N PRO A 232 22.24 2.57 2.24
CA PRO A 232 21.09 3.26 1.69
C PRO A 232 21.49 4.00 0.42
N ARG A 233 20.59 4.03 -0.58
CA ARG A 233 20.73 4.92 -1.73
C ARG A 233 20.07 6.25 -1.40
N LYS A 234 20.77 7.34 -1.67
CA LYS A 234 20.25 8.69 -1.41
C LYS A 234 19.77 9.34 -2.70
N ARG A 235 18.56 9.87 -2.61
CA ARG A 235 17.95 10.76 -3.60
C ARG A 235 18.86 11.97 -3.85
N ASP A 236 18.90 12.38 -5.11
CA ASP A 236 19.78 13.43 -5.64
C ASP A 236 20.09 14.59 -4.67
N PRO A 237 21.37 14.89 -4.36
CA PRO A 237 21.76 15.92 -3.38
C PRO A 237 21.32 17.36 -3.71
N GLU A 238 20.86 17.65 -4.93
CA GLU A 238 20.42 19.01 -5.30
C GLU A 238 19.11 19.47 -4.63
N ASN A 239 18.31 18.57 -4.05
CA ASN A 239 16.98 18.92 -3.51
C ASN A 239 16.77 18.62 -2.02
N GLU A 240 17.79 18.15 -1.30
CA GLU A 240 17.65 17.85 0.13
C GLU A 240 18.93 18.16 0.90
N VAL A 241 18.88 19.25 1.67
CA VAL A 241 19.93 19.65 2.60
C VAL A 241 20.04 18.57 3.67
N VAL A 242 21.21 17.92 3.75
CA VAL A 242 21.51 17.00 4.84
C VAL A 242 21.56 17.82 6.12
N VAL A 243 20.54 17.69 6.96
CA VAL A 243 20.65 18.18 8.33
C VAL A 243 21.62 17.26 9.03
N THR A 244 22.76 17.79 9.47
CA THR A 244 23.63 17.10 10.42
C THR A 244 22.82 16.86 11.68
N PRO A 245 22.53 15.59 12.02
CA PRO A 245 21.73 15.31 13.21
C PRO A 245 22.48 15.77 14.45
N ASP A 246 21.73 16.30 15.42
CA ASP A 246 22.27 16.65 16.73
C ASP A 246 22.55 15.38 17.57
N GLU A 247 23.13 15.57 18.76
CA GLU A 247 23.47 14.48 19.67
C GLU A 247 22.25 13.72 20.22
N ASN A 248 21.03 14.25 20.08
CA ASN A 248 19.79 13.63 20.55
C ASN A 248 19.08 12.82 19.46
N MET A 249 19.61 12.81 18.22
CA MET A 249 19.03 12.03 17.14
C MET A 249 19.16 10.54 17.43
N PRO A 250 18.05 9.77 17.46
CA PRO A 250 18.15 8.36 17.77
C PRO A 250 18.94 7.56 16.72
N ASP A 251 19.87 6.72 17.19
CA ASP A 251 20.70 5.83 16.37
C ASP A 251 20.05 4.46 16.20
N PHE A 252 18.85 4.44 15.63
CA PHE A 252 18.17 3.21 15.25
C PHE A 252 17.54 3.29 13.86
N VAL A 253 17.41 2.13 13.23
CA VAL A 253 16.56 1.88 12.06
C VAL A 253 15.27 1.25 12.53
N ASP A 254 14.14 1.77 12.06
CA ASP A 254 12.83 1.15 12.22
C ASP A 254 12.58 0.20 11.05
N VAL A 255 12.46 -1.10 11.32
CA VAL A 255 12.10 -2.10 10.32
C VAL A 255 10.58 -2.19 10.28
N VAL A 256 10.00 -1.66 9.20
CA VAL A 256 8.55 -1.56 9.00
C VAL A 256 7.97 -2.90 8.57
N ASP A 257 8.61 -3.55 7.60
CA ASP A 257 8.17 -4.85 7.08
C ASP A 257 9.32 -5.63 6.42
N HIS A 258 9.09 -6.90 6.07
CA HIS A 258 10.08 -7.79 5.46
C HIS A 258 9.49 -8.78 4.45
N SER A 259 10.34 -9.30 3.55
CA SER A 259 10.03 -10.40 2.64
C SER A 259 9.74 -11.68 3.42
N ARG A 260 8.68 -12.41 3.05
CA ARG A 260 8.23 -13.62 3.75
C ARG A 260 8.10 -14.80 2.79
N PRO A 261 8.48 -16.02 3.21
CA PRO A 261 8.20 -17.22 2.43
C PRO A 261 6.69 -17.52 2.42
N TYR A 262 6.26 -18.28 1.41
CA TYR A 262 4.90 -18.82 1.30
C TYR A 262 3.74 -17.80 1.23
N VAL A 263 4.01 -16.50 1.07
CA VAL A 263 2.95 -15.50 0.88
C VAL A 263 2.37 -15.61 -0.53
N ASN A 264 1.29 -16.36 -0.62
CA ASN A 264 0.64 -16.67 -1.88
C ASN A 264 -0.04 -15.44 -2.51
N GLY A 265 0.02 -15.35 -3.83
CA GLY A 265 -0.63 -14.29 -4.60
C GLY A 265 -2.15 -14.49 -4.67
N TYR A 266 -2.90 -13.43 -4.45
CA TYR A 266 -4.34 -13.38 -4.76
C TYR A 266 -4.60 -12.32 -5.83
N LEU A 267 -5.59 -12.57 -6.67
CA LEU A 267 -6.04 -11.64 -7.69
C LEU A 267 -7.20 -10.83 -7.13
N ASP A 268 -7.02 -9.51 -7.01
CA ASP A 268 -8.14 -8.62 -6.72
C ASP A 268 -8.97 -8.33 -7.99
N THR A 269 -10.15 -7.75 -7.82
CA THR A 269 -11.05 -7.42 -8.94
C THR A 269 -10.37 -6.59 -10.03
N ARG A 270 -9.50 -5.64 -9.66
CA ARG A 270 -8.81 -4.76 -10.63
C ARG A 270 -7.78 -5.55 -11.41
N MET A 271 -7.01 -6.41 -10.75
CA MET A 271 -6.05 -7.30 -11.39
C MET A 271 -6.74 -8.25 -12.37
N ILE A 272 -7.87 -8.85 -11.97
CA ILE A 272 -8.66 -9.73 -12.84
C ILE A 272 -9.10 -8.98 -14.10
N MET A 273 -9.62 -7.76 -13.94
CA MET A 273 -10.06 -6.94 -15.07
C MET A 273 -8.91 -6.60 -16.01
N LEU A 274 -7.76 -6.20 -15.48
CA LEU A 274 -6.58 -5.87 -16.28
C LEU A 274 -5.99 -7.10 -16.99
N LEU A 275 -5.93 -8.26 -16.31
CA LEU A 275 -5.45 -9.51 -16.91
C LEU A 275 -6.37 -9.99 -18.03
N ALA A 276 -7.68 -9.97 -17.81
CA ALA A 276 -8.66 -10.35 -18.84
C ALA A 276 -8.59 -9.41 -20.06
N ASP A 277 -8.45 -8.10 -19.84
CA ASP A 277 -8.30 -7.10 -20.91
C ASP A 277 -6.97 -7.27 -21.67
N ALA A 278 -5.89 -7.66 -20.97
CA ALA A 278 -4.61 -8.04 -21.57
C ALA A 278 -4.63 -9.41 -22.30
N GLY A 279 -5.79 -10.08 -22.33
CA GLY A 279 -6.05 -11.28 -23.12
C GLY A 279 -5.77 -12.60 -22.39
N VAL A 280 -5.75 -12.60 -21.06
CA VAL A 280 -5.81 -13.83 -20.25
C VAL A 280 -7.17 -14.51 -20.41
N SER A 281 -7.18 -15.85 -20.46
CA SER A 281 -8.42 -16.62 -20.67
C SER A 281 -9.42 -16.39 -19.53
N THR A 282 -10.64 -15.99 -19.86
CA THR A 282 -11.73 -15.87 -18.88
C THR A 282 -12.12 -17.22 -18.29
N GLU A 283 -11.97 -18.30 -19.05
CA GLU A 283 -12.21 -19.66 -18.56
C GLU A 283 -11.22 -20.00 -17.45
N HIS A 284 -9.94 -19.68 -17.64
CA HIS A 284 -8.90 -19.88 -16.62
C HIS A 284 -9.13 -19.02 -15.38
N LEU A 285 -9.54 -17.76 -15.55
CA LEU A 285 -9.89 -16.89 -14.42
C LEU A 285 -11.11 -17.41 -13.64
N GLU A 286 -12.12 -17.96 -14.33
CA GLU A 286 -13.26 -18.64 -13.69
C GLU A 286 -12.81 -19.92 -12.96
N GLU A 287 -11.88 -20.70 -13.51
CA GLU A 287 -11.30 -21.88 -12.85
C GLU A 287 -10.55 -21.52 -11.57
N LEU A 288 -9.74 -20.45 -11.58
CA LEU A 288 -9.06 -19.94 -10.38
C LEU A 288 -10.06 -19.52 -9.30
N GLN A 289 -11.14 -18.84 -9.68
CA GLN A 289 -12.21 -18.45 -8.76
C GLN A 289 -12.92 -19.68 -8.16
N SER A 290 -13.29 -20.65 -8.99
CA SER A 290 -13.91 -21.90 -8.54
C SER A 290 -13.01 -22.67 -7.58
N GLY A 291 -11.72 -22.76 -7.87
CA GLY A 291 -10.74 -23.38 -6.98
C GLY A 291 -10.62 -22.65 -5.63
N TYR A 292 -10.70 -21.31 -5.63
CA TYR A 292 -10.72 -20.54 -4.39
C TYR A 292 -11.99 -20.77 -3.57
N HIS A 293 -13.17 -20.85 -4.20
CA HIS A 293 -14.40 -21.17 -3.47
C HIS A 293 -14.38 -22.58 -2.88
N GLU A 294 -13.90 -23.57 -3.65
CA GLU A 294 -13.73 -24.94 -3.17
C GLU A 294 -12.76 -24.99 -1.98
N LEU A 295 -11.69 -24.20 -2.00
CA LEU A 295 -10.79 -24.04 -0.86
C LEU A 295 -11.55 -23.55 0.38
N LEU A 296 -12.34 -22.47 0.25
CA LEU A 296 -13.09 -21.88 1.37
C LEU A 296 -14.13 -22.86 1.93
N GLU A 297 -14.88 -23.56 1.08
CA GLU A 297 -15.88 -24.55 1.50
C GLU A 297 -15.28 -25.74 2.26
N ASN A 298 -14.01 -26.04 1.98
CA ASN A 298 -13.28 -27.15 2.58
C ASN A 298 -12.39 -26.74 3.75
N MET A 299 -12.22 -25.44 4.02
CA MET A 299 -11.35 -24.93 5.10
C MET A 299 -11.73 -25.54 6.46
N CYS A 300 -13.03 -25.58 6.80
CA CYS A 300 -13.51 -26.17 8.05
C CYS A 300 -13.58 -27.71 8.04
N LYS A 301 -13.27 -28.36 6.91
CA LYS A 301 -13.46 -29.81 6.70
C LYS A 301 -12.16 -30.55 6.43
N ASN A 302 -11.10 -29.83 6.02
CA ASN A 302 -9.86 -30.40 5.53
C ASN A 302 -8.67 -29.55 6.00
N THR A 303 -7.81 -30.15 6.82
CA THR A 303 -6.58 -29.54 7.33
C THR A 303 -5.66 -29.02 6.21
N ALA A 304 -5.63 -29.67 5.05
CA ALA A 304 -4.83 -29.17 3.92
C ALA A 304 -5.39 -27.86 3.31
N SER A 305 -6.71 -27.67 3.34
CA SER A 305 -7.36 -26.43 2.90
C SER A 305 -7.16 -25.31 3.92
N ASP A 306 -7.17 -25.64 5.21
CA ASP A 306 -6.84 -24.72 6.30
C ASP A 306 -5.38 -24.24 6.22
N GLU A 307 -4.41 -25.16 6.11
CA GLU A 307 -3.00 -24.83 5.89
C GLU A 307 -2.81 -23.93 4.66
N TYR A 308 -3.45 -24.27 3.54
CA TYR A 308 -3.32 -23.46 2.33
C TYR A 308 -3.91 -22.05 2.51
N PHE A 309 -5.01 -21.91 3.26
CA PHE A 309 -5.59 -20.61 3.58
C PHE A 309 -4.69 -19.78 4.50
N LEU A 310 -4.08 -20.39 5.52
CA LEU A 310 -3.10 -19.71 6.36
C LEU A 310 -1.87 -19.26 5.57
N ARG A 311 -1.44 -20.03 4.55
CA ARG A 311 -0.38 -19.61 3.61
C ARG A 311 -0.81 -18.39 2.79
N LEU A 312 -2.07 -18.34 2.32
CA LEU A 312 -2.62 -17.16 1.65
C LEU A 312 -2.62 -15.91 2.54
N ARG A 313 -2.86 -16.08 3.84
CA ARG A 313 -2.83 -15.00 4.83
C ARG A 313 -1.42 -14.61 5.29
N GLY A 314 -0.42 -15.43 4.97
CA GLY A 314 0.95 -15.25 5.47
C GLY A 314 1.09 -15.54 6.96
N GLU A 315 0.18 -16.34 7.53
CA GLU A 315 0.14 -16.68 8.96
C GLU A 315 1.02 -17.91 9.26
N VAL A 316 2.34 -17.71 9.09
CA VAL A 316 3.36 -18.78 9.13
C VAL A 316 3.47 -19.47 10.51
N GLN A 317 3.14 -18.78 11.61
CA GLN A 317 3.19 -19.38 12.94
C GLN A 317 2.06 -20.40 13.15
N PHE A 318 0.82 -20.04 12.80
CA PHE A 318 -0.32 -20.97 12.83
C PHE A 318 -0.12 -22.18 11.91
N LEU A 319 0.58 -21.99 10.79
CA LEU A 319 1.00 -23.07 9.91
C LEU A 319 1.95 -24.08 10.58
N LYS A 320 2.92 -23.61 11.36
CA LYS A 320 3.85 -24.50 12.07
C LYS A 320 3.13 -25.31 13.14
N ASP A 321 2.20 -24.70 13.87
CA ASP A 321 1.39 -25.39 14.89
C ASP A 321 0.56 -26.55 14.28
N ILE A 322 0.05 -26.36 13.06
CA ILE A 322 -0.70 -27.38 12.32
C ILE A 322 0.23 -28.45 11.72
N GLN A 323 1.42 -28.06 11.26
CA GLN A 323 2.41 -29.00 10.72
C GLN A 323 3.04 -29.90 11.80
N GLU A 324 3.26 -29.38 13.00
CA GLU A 324 3.74 -30.15 14.16
C GLU A 324 2.72 -31.19 14.65
N SER A 325 1.44 -31.03 14.30
CA SER A 325 0.37 -31.99 14.57
C SER A 325 0.17 -33.06 13.48
N GLY A 326 1.05 -33.12 12.48
CA GLY A 326 1.28 -34.33 11.68
C GLY A 326 0.50 -34.46 10.37
N VAL A 327 0.20 -33.36 9.68
CA VAL A 327 -0.41 -33.40 8.34
C VAL A 327 0.56 -32.85 7.28
N ASP A 328 0.71 -33.62 6.19
CA ASP A 328 1.71 -33.40 5.15
C ASP A 328 1.13 -32.62 3.96
N GLY A 329 1.02 -31.28 4.10
CA GLY A 329 0.56 -30.35 3.07
C GLY A 329 1.65 -29.88 2.08
N ARG A 330 2.66 -30.72 1.77
CA ARG A 330 3.86 -30.32 1.00
C ARG A 330 3.64 -29.99 -0.49
N ASN A 331 2.47 -30.29 -1.07
CA ASN A 331 2.26 -30.26 -2.54
C ASN A 331 1.25 -29.22 -3.07
N LEU A 332 0.79 -28.26 -2.27
CA LEU A 332 -0.13 -27.22 -2.72
C LEU A 332 0.43 -25.82 -2.45
N GLY A 333 0.98 -25.21 -3.49
CA GLY A 333 1.22 -23.77 -3.56
C GLY A 333 0.65 -23.24 -4.87
N PRO A 334 -0.05 -22.09 -4.88
CA PRO A 334 -0.39 -21.43 -6.11
C PRO A 334 0.90 -21.02 -6.82
N ARG A 335 0.84 -20.97 -8.16
CA ARG A 335 1.93 -20.49 -9.02
C ARG A 335 2.08 -18.96 -8.96
N SER A 336 1.92 -18.38 -7.77
CA SER A 336 1.93 -16.94 -7.53
C SER A 336 2.34 -16.57 -6.10
N ARG A 337 2.92 -15.37 -5.95
CA ARG A 337 3.33 -14.79 -4.66
C ARG A 337 3.01 -13.29 -4.60
N VAL A 338 2.85 -12.76 -3.39
CA VAL A 338 2.92 -11.32 -3.14
C VAL A 338 4.28 -11.01 -2.52
N VAL A 339 5.10 -10.19 -3.20
CA VAL A 339 6.47 -9.91 -2.79
C VAL A 339 6.83 -8.44 -2.87
N TYR A 340 7.90 -8.06 -2.17
CA TYR A 340 8.55 -6.79 -2.37
C TYR A 340 9.43 -6.81 -3.61
N ALA A 341 9.52 -5.68 -4.31
CA ALA A 341 10.50 -5.49 -5.36
C ALA A 341 11.74 -4.76 -4.82
N VAL A 342 12.91 -5.16 -5.31
CA VAL A 342 14.20 -4.58 -4.96
C VAL A 342 15.08 -4.37 -6.19
N CYS A 343 16.02 -3.45 -6.09
CA CYS A 343 17.00 -3.22 -7.15
C CYS A 343 18.06 -4.33 -7.19
N ASP A 344 18.54 -4.63 -8.39
CA ASP A 344 19.65 -5.55 -8.62
C ASP A 344 20.93 -5.15 -7.84
N PRO A 345 21.36 -5.93 -6.83
CA PRO A 345 22.54 -5.60 -6.02
C PRO A 345 23.89 -5.72 -6.76
N TYR A 346 23.91 -6.41 -7.91
CA TYR A 346 25.12 -6.67 -8.68
C TYR A 346 25.09 -6.06 -10.09
N GLY A 347 23.96 -5.49 -10.51
CA GLY A 347 23.81 -4.80 -11.81
C GLY A 347 24.05 -5.68 -13.04
N LYS A 348 23.74 -6.99 -12.96
CA LYS A 348 23.92 -7.95 -14.06
C LYS A 348 22.66 -8.16 -14.90
N LEU A 349 21.48 -7.89 -14.34
CA LEU A 349 20.21 -8.06 -15.05
C LEU A 349 20.11 -7.07 -16.21
N LYS A 350 19.66 -7.55 -17.38
CA LYS A 350 19.43 -6.73 -18.57
C LYS A 350 17.99 -6.22 -18.63
N HIS A 351 17.72 -5.35 -19.60
CA HIS A 351 16.37 -4.86 -19.86
C HIS A 351 15.35 -5.97 -20.11
N GLY A 352 14.24 -5.90 -19.36
CA GLY A 352 13.16 -6.89 -19.37
C GLY A 352 13.48 -8.19 -18.63
N GLU A 353 14.67 -8.31 -18.03
CA GLU A 353 15.06 -9.44 -17.20
C GLU A 353 14.81 -9.15 -15.71
N CYS A 354 14.52 -10.21 -14.97
CA CYS A 354 14.37 -10.18 -13.52
C CYS A 354 14.99 -11.44 -12.89
N TYR A 355 15.33 -11.33 -11.61
CA TYR A 355 15.63 -12.49 -10.78
C TYR A 355 14.53 -12.62 -9.72
N PHE A 356 13.98 -13.83 -9.60
CA PHE A 356 12.98 -14.16 -8.62
C PHE A 356 13.19 -15.60 -8.21
N LYS A 357 13.20 -15.88 -6.90
CA LYS A 357 13.32 -17.22 -6.35
C LYS A 357 12.36 -17.35 -5.17
N PRO A 358 11.15 -17.89 -5.37
CA PRO A 358 10.22 -18.14 -4.27
C PRO A 358 10.75 -19.27 -3.39
N THR A 359 10.46 -19.21 -2.10
CA THR A 359 10.58 -20.37 -1.23
C THR A 359 9.42 -21.31 -1.53
N ILE A 360 9.76 -22.50 -2.04
CA ILE A 360 8.84 -23.59 -2.37
C ILE A 360 9.38 -24.85 -1.68
N PRO A 361 8.53 -25.75 -1.15
CA PRO A 361 8.97 -27.05 -0.67
C PRO A 361 9.71 -27.83 -1.78
N ASP A 362 10.71 -28.64 -1.39
CA ASP A 362 11.49 -29.45 -2.33
C ASP A 362 10.56 -30.34 -3.19
N ASP A 363 10.87 -30.46 -4.50
CA ASP A 363 10.16 -31.19 -5.59
C ASP A 363 9.24 -30.39 -6.55
N ASP A 364 9.16 -29.05 -6.49
CA ASP A 364 8.39 -28.28 -7.49
C ASP A 364 9.16 -28.05 -8.80
N THR A 365 9.01 -28.98 -9.75
CA THR A 365 9.55 -28.87 -11.11
C THR A 365 8.94 -27.73 -11.93
N ASP A 366 7.76 -27.21 -11.55
CA ASP A 366 7.01 -26.26 -12.39
C ASP A 366 7.68 -24.88 -12.40
N PHE A 367 8.21 -24.42 -11.26
CA PHE A 367 8.93 -23.14 -11.21
C PHE A 367 10.25 -23.20 -11.98
N THR A 368 10.96 -24.33 -11.90
CA THR A 368 12.26 -24.53 -12.57
C THR A 368 12.14 -24.42 -14.09
N ALA A 369 10.99 -24.77 -14.66
CA ALA A 369 10.72 -24.65 -16.10
C ALA A 369 10.25 -23.25 -16.54
N ALA A 370 9.96 -22.33 -15.61
CA ALA A 370 9.33 -21.05 -15.94
C ALA A 370 10.32 -20.05 -16.55
N GLU A 371 10.15 -19.71 -17.82
CA GLU A 371 11.00 -18.71 -18.50
C GLU A 371 10.55 -17.26 -18.28
N LYS A 372 9.28 -17.06 -17.92
CA LYS A 372 8.64 -15.75 -17.79
C LYS A 372 7.69 -15.72 -16.61
N ILE A 373 7.51 -14.53 -16.05
CA ILE A 373 6.54 -14.26 -14.99
C ILE A 373 5.68 -13.06 -15.37
N VAL A 374 4.43 -13.07 -14.93
CA VAL A 374 3.58 -11.88 -14.88
C VAL A 374 3.81 -11.17 -13.54
N VAL A 375 3.90 -9.85 -13.59
CA VAL A 375 4.11 -8.96 -12.45
C VAL A 375 3.06 -7.85 -12.50
N VAL A 376 2.36 -7.64 -11.40
CA VAL A 376 1.31 -6.61 -11.28
C VAL A 376 1.51 -5.81 -9.99
N ARG A 377 1.44 -4.48 -10.07
CA ARG A 377 1.45 -3.60 -8.88
C ARG A 377 0.17 -3.78 -8.07
N SER A 378 0.24 -3.63 -6.76
CA SER A 378 -0.96 -3.42 -5.94
C SER A 378 -0.89 -2.07 -5.21
N PRO A 379 -1.88 -1.17 -5.40
CA PRO A 379 -3.01 -1.25 -6.34
C PRO A 379 -2.58 -1.01 -7.81
N CYS A 380 -3.43 -1.39 -8.77
CA CYS A 380 -3.24 -1.22 -10.22
C CYS A 380 -4.49 -0.65 -10.89
N TYR A 381 -4.31 0.23 -11.89
CA TYR A 381 -5.41 0.90 -12.60
C TYR A 381 -5.17 1.08 -14.09
N HIS A 382 -3.95 0.89 -14.60
CA HIS A 382 -3.64 1.07 -16.02
C HIS A 382 -3.24 -0.28 -16.63
N PRO A 383 -3.62 -0.59 -17.89
CA PRO A 383 -3.20 -1.83 -18.56
C PRO A 383 -1.68 -2.06 -18.54
N GLY A 384 -0.90 -0.98 -18.62
CA GLY A 384 0.56 -1.00 -18.49
C GLY A 384 1.10 -1.45 -17.12
N ASP A 385 0.27 -1.50 -16.06
CA ASP A 385 0.65 -2.00 -14.73
C ASP A 385 0.84 -3.52 -14.72
N VAL A 386 0.34 -4.22 -15.73
CA VAL A 386 0.55 -5.67 -15.95
C VAL A 386 1.77 -5.86 -16.84
N ARG A 387 2.80 -6.50 -16.30
CA ARG A 387 4.09 -6.69 -16.96
C ARG A 387 4.47 -8.15 -17.07
N VAL A 388 5.15 -8.50 -18.16
CA VAL A 388 5.79 -9.80 -18.31
C VAL A 388 7.30 -9.60 -18.29
N LEU A 389 7.96 -10.26 -17.35
CA LEU A 389 9.42 -10.22 -17.20
C LEU A 389 10.02 -11.58 -17.51
N LYS A 390 11.22 -11.58 -18.08
CA LYS A 390 11.98 -12.79 -18.35
C LYS A 390 12.75 -13.20 -17.09
N LEU A 391 12.59 -14.45 -16.65
CA LEU A 391 13.35 -15.01 -15.56
C LEU A 391 14.78 -15.35 -16.01
N THR A 392 15.77 -15.02 -15.19
CA THR A 392 17.19 -15.33 -15.44
C THR A 392 17.71 -16.54 -14.66
N HIS A 393 16.83 -17.28 -13.98
CA HIS A 393 17.14 -18.36 -13.05
C HIS A 393 18.31 -19.26 -13.52
N GLU A 394 19.20 -19.59 -12.57
CA GLU A 394 20.21 -20.66 -12.63
C GLU A 394 21.16 -20.66 -13.85
N LYS A 395 21.33 -19.52 -14.52
CA LYS A 395 22.43 -19.35 -15.48
C LYS A 395 23.76 -19.22 -14.73
N PRO A 396 24.86 -19.79 -15.26
CA PRO A 396 26.20 -19.52 -14.75
C PRO A 396 26.44 -18.01 -14.63
N GLY A 397 26.88 -17.55 -13.46
CA GLY A 397 27.12 -16.14 -13.17
C GLY A 397 26.09 -15.45 -12.25
N TYR A 398 25.00 -16.11 -11.87
CA TYR A 398 23.99 -15.59 -10.92
C TYR A 398 24.06 -16.25 -9.53
N GLU A 399 25.15 -16.94 -9.20
CA GLU A 399 25.33 -17.65 -7.93
C GLU A 399 25.20 -16.71 -6.72
N LYS A 400 25.66 -15.47 -6.88
CA LYS A 400 25.54 -14.42 -5.85
C LYS A 400 24.10 -13.99 -5.53
N TYR A 401 23.13 -14.35 -6.37
CA TYR A 401 21.71 -14.08 -6.16
C TYR A 401 21.00 -15.23 -5.42
N ALA A 402 21.66 -16.37 -5.20
CA ALA A 402 21.02 -17.59 -4.71
C ALA A 402 20.27 -17.44 -3.36
N ASN A 403 20.72 -16.49 -2.54
CA ASN A 403 20.15 -16.19 -1.23
C ASN A 403 19.08 -15.08 -1.27
N LEU A 404 18.85 -14.43 -2.42
CA LEU A 404 17.74 -13.51 -2.63
C LEU A 404 16.46 -14.33 -2.87
N ARG A 405 15.72 -14.61 -1.81
CA ARG A 405 14.46 -15.36 -1.85
C ARG A 405 13.27 -14.48 -1.55
N ASP A 406 12.11 -14.86 -2.07
CA ASP A 406 10.81 -14.23 -1.77
C ASP A 406 10.77 -12.71 -1.98
N CYS A 407 11.58 -12.22 -2.93
CA CYS A 407 11.61 -10.83 -3.38
C CYS A 407 11.85 -10.79 -4.89
N LEU A 408 11.26 -9.81 -5.56
CA LEU A 408 11.41 -9.59 -6.99
C LEU A 408 12.59 -8.65 -7.25
N VAL A 409 13.67 -9.16 -7.83
CA VAL A 409 14.87 -8.37 -8.15
C VAL A 409 14.76 -7.85 -9.57
N LEU A 410 14.81 -6.52 -9.71
CA LEU A 410 14.61 -5.83 -10.97
C LEU A 410 15.91 -5.19 -11.50
N SER A 411 16.08 -5.18 -12.83
CA SER A 411 17.23 -4.61 -13.53
C SER A 411 17.44 -3.13 -13.24
N VAL A 412 18.69 -2.70 -13.02
CA VAL A 412 19.08 -1.28 -12.92
C VAL A 412 19.81 -0.79 -14.18
N THR A 413 19.87 -1.61 -15.24
CA THR A 413 20.68 -1.34 -16.44
C THR A 413 19.89 -0.72 -17.59
N ASP A 414 18.58 -0.57 -17.43
CA ASP A 414 17.67 -0.24 -18.52
C ASP A 414 17.91 1.19 -19.08
N PRO A 415 17.82 1.38 -20.41
CA PRO A 415 18.04 2.69 -21.05
C PRO A 415 16.88 3.68 -20.85
N CYS A 416 15.70 3.15 -20.54
CA CYS A 416 14.51 3.84 -20.10
C CYS A 416 13.95 2.98 -18.96
N PRO A 417 13.33 3.51 -17.90
CA PRO A 417 12.66 2.73 -16.87
C PRO A 417 11.41 1.98 -17.41
N GLY A 418 11.58 1.18 -18.46
CA GLY A 418 10.50 0.49 -19.13
C GLY A 418 9.84 -0.57 -18.25
N ALA A 419 10.45 -1.01 -17.16
CA ALA A 419 9.79 -1.81 -16.11
C ALA A 419 9.38 -0.99 -14.88
N PHE A 420 9.90 0.23 -14.69
CA PHE A 420 9.80 1.02 -13.46
C PHE A 420 8.95 2.29 -13.56
N GLU A 421 8.56 2.75 -14.76
CA GLU A 421 7.65 3.89 -14.92
C GLU A 421 6.28 3.63 -14.27
N CYS A 422 5.82 2.38 -14.21
CA CYS A 422 4.63 1.98 -13.44
C CYS A 422 4.84 2.01 -11.92
N PHE A 423 6.10 1.95 -11.45
CA PHE A 423 6.47 1.90 -10.03
C PHE A 423 7.10 3.21 -9.55
N GLU A 424 7.17 4.21 -10.43
CA GLU A 424 7.53 5.59 -10.13
C GLU A 424 8.91 5.84 -9.50
N GLY A 425 9.78 4.83 -9.50
CA GLY A 425 10.99 4.88 -8.70
C GLY A 425 10.74 4.84 -7.19
N ASP A 426 9.49 4.83 -6.71
CA ASP A 426 9.20 4.60 -5.30
C ASP A 426 8.98 3.09 -5.08
N LEU A 427 10.09 2.35 -5.03
CA LEU A 427 10.09 0.97 -4.55
C LEU A 427 9.78 0.90 -3.04
N GLY A 428 9.59 2.04 -2.34
CA GLY A 428 9.44 2.21 -0.90
C GLY A 428 8.18 1.56 -0.32
N GLY A 429 8.17 0.22 -0.27
CA GLY A 429 7.13 -0.57 0.41
C GLY A 429 5.97 -1.03 -0.47
N ASN A 430 5.99 -0.79 -1.78
CA ASN A 430 4.96 -1.33 -2.68
C ASN A 430 5.09 -2.87 -2.79
N ARG A 431 3.95 -3.55 -2.77
CA ARG A 431 3.86 -5.01 -2.95
C ARG A 431 3.44 -5.35 -4.38
N PHE A 432 3.96 -6.48 -4.85
CA PHE A 432 3.82 -6.94 -6.23
C PHE A 432 3.22 -8.33 -6.25
N PHE A 433 2.17 -8.51 -7.04
CA PHE A 433 1.71 -9.84 -7.42
C PHE A 433 2.66 -10.37 -8.48
N VAL A 434 3.23 -11.55 -8.25
CA VAL A 434 4.10 -12.25 -9.19
C VAL A 434 3.53 -13.62 -9.45
N SER A 435 3.40 -14.03 -10.71
CA SER A 435 2.97 -15.38 -11.06
C SER A 435 3.77 -15.97 -12.22
N TRP A 436 4.10 -17.25 -12.10
CA TRP A 436 4.72 -18.07 -13.15
C TRP A 436 3.71 -19.03 -13.80
N ASP A 437 2.42 -18.81 -13.59
CA ASP A 437 1.38 -19.56 -14.26
C ASP A 437 1.31 -19.16 -15.74
N THR A 438 1.57 -20.11 -16.64
CA THR A 438 1.62 -19.85 -18.08
C THR A 438 0.29 -19.36 -18.63
N ASP A 439 -0.82 -19.78 -18.02
CA ASP A 439 -2.16 -19.39 -18.43
C ASP A 439 -2.56 -17.99 -17.93
N LEU A 440 -1.80 -17.41 -16.99
CA LEU A 440 -1.93 -16.01 -16.55
C LEU A 440 -0.99 -15.05 -17.29
N ILE A 441 -0.11 -15.55 -18.17
CA ILE A 441 0.76 -14.68 -18.97
C ILE A 441 -0.09 -14.06 -20.09
N PRO A 442 -0.26 -12.72 -20.10
CA PRO A 442 -1.10 -12.06 -21.09
C PRO A 442 -0.53 -12.17 -22.51
N SER A 443 -1.43 -12.16 -23.50
CA SER A 443 -1.06 -12.19 -24.92
C SER A 443 -0.79 -10.80 -25.50
N GLY A 444 -1.33 -9.75 -24.86
CA GLY A 444 -1.06 -8.35 -25.15
C GLY A 444 -0.37 -7.65 -23.97
N ILE A 445 0.66 -6.86 -24.24
CA ILE A 445 1.33 -6.02 -23.23
C ILE A 445 1.28 -4.58 -23.74
N GLU A 446 0.83 -3.67 -22.88
CA GLU A 446 0.84 -2.24 -23.19
C GLU A 446 2.07 -1.55 -22.60
N THR A 447 2.41 -0.41 -23.18
CA THR A 447 3.44 0.46 -22.61
C THR A 447 2.95 1.03 -21.27
N PRO A 448 3.85 1.22 -20.29
CA PRO A 448 3.57 2.00 -19.09
C PRO A 448 2.90 3.34 -19.43
N CYS A 449 2.05 3.82 -18.54
CA CYS A 449 1.57 5.18 -18.66
C CYS A 449 2.72 6.14 -18.35
N ASP A 450 2.92 7.17 -19.19
CA ASP A 450 3.81 8.28 -18.82
C ASP A 450 3.07 9.17 -17.82
N TYR A 451 3.34 8.91 -16.54
CA TYR A 451 2.76 9.67 -15.46
C TYR A 451 3.54 10.93 -15.10
N ALA A 452 4.45 11.39 -15.97
CA ALA A 452 5.19 12.62 -15.75
C ALA A 452 4.25 13.79 -15.35
N PRO A 453 4.66 14.61 -14.36
CA PRO A 453 3.87 15.77 -13.99
C PRO A 453 3.67 16.67 -15.21
N THR A 454 2.43 17.15 -15.37
CA THR A 454 2.04 18.00 -16.48
C THR A 454 2.89 19.28 -16.50
N ILE A 455 3.00 19.93 -17.66
CA ILE A 455 3.68 21.23 -17.75
C ILE A 455 3.01 22.24 -16.80
N ALA A 456 1.68 22.18 -16.65
CA ALA A 456 0.93 22.98 -15.70
C ALA A 456 1.34 22.70 -14.24
N ALA A 457 1.47 21.43 -13.84
CA ALA A 457 1.96 21.05 -12.51
C ALA A 457 3.39 21.57 -12.26
N LYS A 458 4.30 21.41 -13.22
CA LYS A 458 5.68 21.93 -13.13
C LYS A 458 5.72 23.47 -13.04
N ILE A 459 4.85 24.16 -13.77
CA ILE A 459 4.72 25.62 -13.70
C ILE A 459 4.12 26.05 -12.36
N ARG A 460 3.16 25.31 -11.80
CA ARG A 460 2.57 25.58 -10.47
C ARG A 460 3.59 25.38 -9.34
N GLU A 461 4.40 24.31 -9.38
CA GLU A 461 5.52 24.09 -8.46
C GLU A 461 6.55 25.24 -8.51
N LYS A 462 6.75 25.83 -9.69
CA LYS A 462 7.61 27.02 -9.87
C LYS A 462 6.91 28.34 -9.53
N GLY A 463 5.58 28.39 -9.67
CA GLY A 463 4.77 29.61 -9.73
C GLY A 463 4.00 29.96 -8.44
N HIS A 464 4.00 29.10 -7.42
CA HIS A 464 3.49 29.47 -6.08
C HIS A 464 4.45 30.46 -5.38
N ARG A 465 4.54 31.69 -5.90
CA ARG A 465 4.81 32.88 -5.10
C ARG A 465 3.51 33.28 -4.39
N SER A 466 2.98 32.39 -3.56
CA SER A 466 1.83 32.76 -2.75
C SER A 466 2.27 33.83 -1.77
N ARG A 467 1.59 34.99 -1.80
CA ARG A 467 1.83 36.14 -0.92
C ARG A 467 1.91 35.66 0.54
N HIS A 468 3.12 35.68 1.12
CA HIS A 468 3.42 35.69 2.56
C HIS A 468 2.48 34.93 3.53
N LEU A 469 1.95 33.75 3.19
CA LEU A 469 1.37 32.89 4.23
C LEU A 469 2.52 32.23 4.99
N ASN A 470 2.56 32.42 6.31
CA ASN A 470 3.53 31.75 7.19
C ASN A 470 3.37 30.22 7.05
N TYR A 471 4.49 29.48 7.04
CA TYR A 471 4.57 28.01 6.98
C TYR A 471 3.47 27.30 7.79
N ARG A 472 3.25 27.76 9.02
CA ARG A 472 2.23 27.23 9.92
C ARG A 472 0.82 27.28 9.31
N GLU A 473 0.42 28.44 8.77
CA GLU A 473 -0.93 28.64 8.25
C GLU A 473 -1.23 27.71 7.06
N GLN A 474 -0.22 27.44 6.22
CA GLN A 474 -0.34 26.50 5.11
C GLN A 474 -0.60 25.07 5.59
N MET A 475 0.13 24.62 6.62
CA MET A 475 -0.04 23.28 7.19
C MET A 475 -1.39 23.12 7.91
N LEU A 476 -1.82 24.15 8.67
CA LEU A 476 -3.13 24.15 9.33
C LEU A 476 -4.27 24.08 8.32
N ARG A 477 -4.17 24.88 7.26
CA ARG A 477 -5.15 24.87 6.17
C ARG A 477 -5.19 23.52 5.48
N TYR A 478 -4.03 22.94 5.16
CA TYR A 478 -3.95 21.62 4.54
C TYR A 478 -4.65 20.56 5.39
N PHE A 479 -4.36 20.49 6.70
CA PHE A 479 -5.01 19.55 7.61
C PHE A 479 -6.53 19.74 7.65
N ALA A 480 -6.98 21.00 7.81
CA ALA A 480 -8.40 21.32 7.90
C ALA A 480 -9.16 20.91 6.61
N THR A 481 -8.61 21.19 5.43
CA THR A 481 -9.26 20.95 4.14
C THR A 481 -8.95 19.57 3.53
N PHE A 482 -8.06 18.78 4.11
CA PHE A 482 -7.71 17.47 3.56
C PHE A 482 -8.94 16.57 3.51
N SER A 483 -9.19 15.93 2.37
CA SER A 483 -10.24 14.94 2.20
C SER A 483 -9.73 13.84 1.29
N ASP A 484 -10.04 12.59 1.65
CA ASP A 484 -9.75 11.40 0.85
C ASP A 484 -10.96 10.98 -0.01
N GLU A 485 -12.04 11.78 -0.02
CA GLU A 485 -13.26 11.49 -0.78
C GLU A 485 -13.05 11.57 -2.29
N ILE A 486 -12.29 12.55 -2.79
CA ILE A 486 -12.07 12.71 -4.23
C ILE A 486 -11.32 11.52 -4.83
N PRO A 487 -10.17 11.05 -4.27
CA PRO A 487 -9.54 9.81 -4.74
C PRO A 487 -10.49 8.60 -4.72
N LYS A 488 -11.26 8.43 -3.64
CA LYS A 488 -12.27 7.35 -3.55
C LYS A 488 -13.36 7.48 -4.62
N TRP A 489 -13.79 8.69 -4.93
CA TRP A 489 -14.78 8.95 -5.98
C TRP A 489 -14.22 8.65 -7.36
N ILE A 490 -12.97 9.06 -7.65
CA ILE A 490 -12.30 8.72 -8.90
C ILE A 490 -12.18 7.19 -9.04
N GLU A 491 -11.77 6.49 -7.98
CA GLU A 491 -11.69 5.02 -7.99
C GLU A 491 -13.06 4.37 -8.22
N GLY A 492 -14.10 4.85 -7.54
CA GLY A 492 -15.47 4.35 -7.72
C GLY A 492 -15.99 4.57 -9.15
N GLU A 493 -15.64 5.69 -9.79
CA GLU A 493 -15.98 5.95 -11.19
C GLU A 493 -15.16 5.09 -12.15
N TYR A 494 -13.86 4.90 -11.86
CA TYR A 494 -13.00 3.98 -12.61
C TYR A 494 -13.60 2.58 -12.62
N MET A 495 -14.01 2.05 -11.46
CA MET A 495 -14.60 0.72 -11.38
C MET A 495 -15.89 0.61 -12.20
N LYS A 496 -16.74 1.63 -12.22
CA LYS A 496 -17.95 1.64 -13.08
C LYS A 496 -17.59 1.63 -14.55
N CYS A 497 -16.66 2.50 -14.98
CA CYS A 497 -16.22 2.59 -16.36
C CYS A 497 -15.53 1.30 -16.82
N ALA A 498 -14.66 0.73 -15.99
CA ALA A 498 -13.92 -0.48 -16.30
C ALA A 498 -14.87 -1.68 -16.42
N THR A 499 -15.92 -1.76 -15.61
CA THR A 499 -16.96 -2.80 -15.72
C THR A 499 -17.88 -2.58 -16.92
N ALA A 500 -18.05 -1.35 -17.40
CA ALA A 500 -18.90 -1.08 -18.55
C ALA A 500 -18.18 -1.26 -19.90
N ALA A 501 -16.93 -0.78 -19.99
CA ALA A 501 -16.20 -0.60 -21.25
C ALA A 501 -14.79 -1.22 -21.26
N GLY A 502 -14.38 -1.85 -20.16
CA GLY A 502 -13.03 -2.40 -19.97
C GLY A 502 -12.00 -1.36 -19.49
N PRO A 503 -10.94 -1.82 -18.79
CA PRO A 503 -9.91 -0.93 -18.23
C PRO A 503 -9.03 -0.25 -19.30
N SER A 504 -9.00 -0.76 -20.53
CA SER A 504 -8.32 -0.12 -21.66
C SER A 504 -9.08 1.05 -22.29
N SER A 505 -10.33 1.31 -21.88
CA SER A 505 -11.13 2.43 -22.39
C SER A 505 -10.45 3.79 -22.15
N LYS A 506 -10.78 4.78 -23.00
CA LYS A 506 -10.19 6.12 -22.91
C LYS A 506 -10.53 6.78 -21.57
N GLU A 507 -11.77 6.56 -21.12
CA GLU A 507 -12.30 7.03 -19.86
C GLU A 507 -11.53 6.42 -18.68
N CYS A 508 -11.31 5.10 -18.68
CA CYS A 508 -10.52 4.44 -17.64
C CYS A 508 -9.08 4.98 -17.59
N ARG A 509 -8.40 5.12 -18.73
CA ARG A 509 -7.04 5.67 -18.77
C ARG A 509 -6.95 7.07 -18.19
N GLN A 510 -7.95 7.92 -18.45
CA GLN A 510 -8.01 9.25 -17.85
C GLN A 510 -8.17 9.17 -16.33
N LEU A 511 -9.08 8.32 -15.84
CA LEU A 511 -9.28 8.11 -14.41
C LEU A 511 -8.05 7.51 -13.72
N SER A 512 -7.35 6.57 -14.36
CA SER A 512 -6.08 6.01 -13.85
C SER A 512 -5.00 7.09 -13.73
N LYS A 513 -4.94 8.02 -14.68
CA LYS A 513 -4.04 9.19 -14.60
C LYS A 513 -4.42 10.10 -13.43
N MET A 514 -5.71 10.37 -13.22
CA MET A 514 -6.18 11.18 -12.10
C MET A 514 -5.88 10.53 -10.74
N LEU A 515 -6.04 9.20 -10.62
CA LEU A 515 -5.67 8.45 -9.41
C LEU A 515 -4.19 8.56 -9.10
N TYR A 516 -3.34 8.42 -10.12
CA TYR A 516 -1.90 8.65 -9.97
C TYR A 516 -1.60 10.09 -9.53
N GLN A 517 -2.25 11.07 -10.16
CA GLN A 517 -2.03 12.48 -9.85
C GLN A 517 -2.39 12.80 -8.40
N ALA A 518 -3.46 12.20 -7.88
CA ALA A 518 -3.87 12.28 -6.50
C ALA A 518 -2.85 11.64 -5.54
N ALA A 519 -2.43 10.40 -5.80
CA ALA A 519 -1.49 9.67 -4.94
C ALA A 519 -0.13 10.38 -4.78
N ASN A 520 0.32 11.06 -5.83
CA ASN A 520 1.63 11.72 -5.88
C ASN A 520 1.57 13.24 -5.68
N PHE A 521 0.39 13.76 -5.34
CA PHE A 521 0.13 15.18 -5.15
C PHE A 521 0.55 16.03 -6.34
N THR A 522 0.50 15.50 -7.57
CA THR A 522 0.93 16.26 -8.76
C THR A 522 -0.16 17.19 -9.29
N GLU A 523 -1.42 16.99 -8.89
CA GLU A 523 -2.53 17.92 -9.11
C GLU A 523 -3.32 18.15 -7.82
N ASP A 524 -4.01 19.29 -7.74
CA ASP A 524 -4.84 19.63 -6.58
C ASP A 524 -6.24 19.01 -6.65
N THR A 525 -6.81 18.76 -5.47
CA THR A 525 -8.13 18.12 -5.30
C THR A 525 -9.25 18.83 -6.05
N ALA A 526 -9.25 20.16 -6.11
CA ALA A 526 -10.30 20.92 -6.80
C ALA A 526 -10.21 20.79 -8.33
N THR A 527 -8.99 20.75 -8.87
CA THR A 527 -8.76 20.47 -10.29
C THR A 527 -9.21 19.06 -10.66
N LEU A 528 -8.84 18.06 -9.84
CA LEU A 528 -9.25 16.67 -10.05
C LEU A 528 -10.78 16.52 -9.98
N GLN A 529 -11.44 17.19 -9.03
CA GLN A 529 -12.89 17.19 -8.92
C GLN A 529 -13.56 17.76 -10.18
N LYS A 530 -13.10 18.93 -10.65
CA LYS A 530 -13.64 19.58 -11.86
C LYS A 530 -13.47 18.70 -13.10
N GLU A 531 -12.33 18.04 -13.23
CA GLU A 531 -12.06 17.12 -14.33
C GLU A 531 -12.99 15.89 -14.28
N LEU A 532 -13.25 15.34 -13.10
CA LEU A 532 -14.18 14.23 -12.91
C LEU A 532 -15.62 14.61 -13.28
N GLU A 533 -16.07 15.80 -12.89
CA GLU A 533 -17.39 16.33 -13.25
C GLU A 533 -17.55 16.51 -14.77
N GLN A 534 -16.49 16.99 -15.45
CA GLN A 534 -16.48 17.13 -16.90
C GLN A 534 -16.58 15.78 -17.62
N LEU A 535 -15.87 14.75 -17.12
CA LEU A 535 -15.96 13.40 -17.67
C LEU A 535 -17.38 12.85 -17.59
N LYS A 536 -18.10 13.10 -16.49
CA LYS A 536 -19.51 12.69 -16.33
C LYS A 536 -20.46 13.39 -17.30
N LEU A 537 -20.31 14.70 -17.51
CA LEU A 537 -21.13 15.43 -18.47
C LEU A 537 -20.94 14.89 -19.90
N SER A 538 -19.70 14.52 -20.24
CA SER A 538 -19.40 13.94 -21.55
C SER A 538 -19.99 12.54 -21.75
N SER A 539 -20.06 11.71 -20.70
CA SER A 539 -20.65 10.36 -20.78
C SER A 539 -22.18 10.38 -20.83
N SER A 540 -22.84 11.31 -20.12
CA SER A 540 -24.29 11.49 -20.20
C SER A 540 -24.77 11.98 -21.57
N SER A 541 -23.95 12.76 -22.29
CA SER A 541 -24.29 13.24 -23.64
C SER A 541 -24.25 12.15 -24.73
N ARG A 542 -23.58 11.02 -24.47
CA ARG A 542 -23.49 9.87 -25.40
C ARG A 542 -24.58 8.82 -25.21
N GLY A 543 -25.36 8.89 -24.12
CA GLY A 543 -26.42 7.91 -23.79
C GLY A 543 -27.85 8.32 -24.16
N GLY A 544 -28.06 9.52 -24.69
CA GLY A 544 -29.39 10.06 -24.99
C GLY A 544 -29.76 9.94 -26.47
N GLY A 545 -30.02 8.72 -26.95
CA GLY A 545 -30.41 8.47 -28.33
C GLY A 545 -31.33 7.26 -28.46
N GLY A 546 -32.60 7.41 -28.12
CA GLY A 546 -33.64 6.47 -28.53
C GLY A 546 -34.74 6.24 -27.49
N TYR A 547 -35.97 6.45 -27.96
CA TYR A 547 -37.28 6.11 -27.38
C TYR A 547 -37.96 7.18 -26.54
N GLY A 548 -38.85 7.87 -27.25
CA GLY A 548 -39.80 8.84 -26.74
C GLY A 548 -40.90 8.25 -25.87
N ALA A 549 -41.59 9.21 -25.25
CA ALA A 549 -42.66 9.08 -24.31
C ALA A 549 -43.77 8.10 -24.72
N ASN A 550 -44.21 7.31 -23.74
CA ASN A 550 -45.64 7.16 -23.46
C ASN A 550 -45.82 6.79 -21.99
N GLU A 551 -46.36 7.74 -21.23
CA GLU A 551 -46.98 7.49 -19.94
C GLU A 551 -48.32 6.77 -20.15
N SER A 552 -48.61 5.75 -19.34
CA SER A 552 -49.83 5.74 -18.52
C SER A 552 -49.98 4.45 -17.69
N SER A 553 -50.47 4.67 -16.47
CA SER A 553 -51.26 3.79 -15.61
C SER A 553 -50.56 2.94 -14.52
N GLN A 554 -51.19 3.05 -13.35
CA GLN A 554 -50.86 2.65 -11.98
C GLN A 554 -51.09 1.15 -11.67
N PRO A 555 -50.70 0.67 -10.45
CA PRO A 555 -50.51 -0.74 -10.12
C PRO A 555 -51.66 -1.37 -9.31
N ARG A 556 -51.83 -2.70 -9.40
CA ARG A 556 -52.56 -3.59 -8.47
C ARG A 556 -51.98 -5.01 -8.61
N SER A 557 -51.28 -5.59 -7.63
CA SER A 557 -51.69 -6.22 -6.35
C SER A 557 -52.09 -7.70 -6.46
N GLN A 558 -51.62 -8.48 -5.48
CA GLN A 558 -51.99 -9.87 -5.09
C GLN A 558 -51.30 -10.99 -5.89
N GLY A 559 -50.75 -12.06 -5.30
CA GLY A 559 -50.69 -12.50 -3.90
C GLY A 559 -49.96 -13.85 -3.81
N SER A 560 -49.33 -14.10 -2.64
CA SER A 560 -49.42 -15.35 -1.85
C SER A 560 -49.35 -16.70 -2.60
N SER A 561 -48.44 -17.63 -2.29
CA SER A 561 -48.41 -18.29 -0.98
C SER A 561 -47.11 -19.05 -0.71
N ASP A 562 -46.78 -19.05 0.57
CA ASP A 562 -45.70 -19.73 1.26
C ASP A 562 -45.98 -21.22 1.57
N LEU A 563 -44.87 -21.96 1.71
CA LEU A 563 -44.52 -22.94 2.76
C LEU A 563 -44.86 -24.45 2.70
N ALA A 564 -43.82 -25.17 3.19
CA ALA A 564 -43.76 -26.45 3.91
C ALA A 564 -43.84 -27.78 3.13
N LEU A 565 -43.25 -28.89 3.58
CA LEU A 565 -42.03 -29.26 4.32
C LEU A 565 -42.02 -30.82 4.30
N GLU A 566 -40.83 -31.44 4.19
CA GLU A 566 -40.44 -32.77 4.69
C GLU A 566 -41.20 -34.08 4.32
N SER A 567 -40.49 -35.07 3.75
CA SER A 567 -39.84 -36.16 4.53
C SER A 567 -39.54 -37.45 3.71
N ARG A 568 -38.50 -38.18 4.19
CA ARG A 568 -38.19 -39.64 4.09
C ARG A 568 -37.10 -40.16 3.14
N LEU A 569 -35.92 -40.37 3.77
CA LEU A 569 -35.22 -41.66 4.05
C LEU A 569 -34.72 -42.58 2.91
N GLU A 570 -33.39 -42.59 2.78
CA GLU A 570 -32.44 -43.73 2.78
C GLU A 570 -32.76 -45.05 2.04
N SER A 571 -31.91 -45.41 1.08
CA SER A 571 -30.88 -46.48 1.21
C SER A 571 -30.42 -47.04 -0.16
N SER A 572 -29.11 -47.03 -0.41
CA SER A 572 -28.34 -48.16 -0.96
C SER A 572 -26.90 -47.73 -1.27
N GLU A 573 -26.00 -48.13 -0.38
CA GLU A 573 -24.56 -48.09 -0.61
C GLU A 573 -24.15 -49.17 -1.62
N LYS A 574 -23.31 -48.81 -2.59
CA LYS A 574 -22.35 -49.72 -3.20
C LYS A 574 -20.97 -49.06 -3.20
N GLN A 575 -20.10 -49.67 -2.42
CA GLN A 575 -18.68 -49.37 -2.24
C GLN A 575 -17.93 -49.18 -3.57
N ARG A 576 -17.26 -48.04 -3.71
CA ARG A 576 -16.07 -47.87 -4.56
C ARG A 576 -15.01 -47.12 -3.75
N SER A 577 -13.77 -47.60 -3.85
CA SER A 577 -12.57 -47.15 -3.13
C SER A 577 -12.35 -45.63 -3.17
N PRO A 578 -11.75 -45.03 -2.12
CA PRO A 578 -11.52 -43.59 -2.07
C PRO A 578 -10.35 -43.20 -2.99
N GLU A 579 -10.64 -42.82 -4.22
CA GLU A 579 -9.73 -41.94 -4.98
C GLU A 579 -9.85 -40.53 -4.37
N THR A 580 -8.77 -40.03 -3.77
CA THR A 580 -8.69 -38.70 -3.14
C THR A 580 -9.08 -37.60 -4.13
N ALA A 581 -9.91 -36.64 -3.71
CA ALA A 581 -10.44 -35.53 -4.52
C ALA A 581 -9.36 -34.77 -5.32
N ILE A 582 -8.13 -34.73 -4.80
CA ILE A 582 -6.93 -34.12 -5.40
C ILE A 582 -6.51 -34.78 -6.73
N SER A 583 -6.75 -36.08 -6.89
CA SER A 583 -6.48 -36.80 -8.14
C SER A 583 -7.45 -36.40 -9.27
N ARG A 584 -8.65 -35.91 -8.93
CA ARG A 584 -9.63 -35.38 -9.88
C ARG A 584 -9.25 -33.98 -10.35
N LEU A 585 -8.71 -33.14 -9.46
CA LEU A 585 -8.15 -31.83 -9.80
C LEU A 585 -7.04 -31.96 -10.86
N ARG A 586 -6.09 -32.89 -10.66
CA ARG A 586 -4.98 -33.15 -11.59
C ARG A 586 -5.41 -33.76 -12.93
N ARG A 587 -6.49 -34.56 -12.97
CA ARG A 587 -7.02 -35.18 -14.21
C ARG A 587 -7.92 -34.22 -15.01
N SER A 588 -8.61 -33.29 -14.35
CA SER A 588 -9.42 -32.25 -15.01
C SER A 588 -8.55 -31.32 -15.86
N MET A 589 -7.43 -30.84 -15.29
CA MET A 589 -6.46 -29.96 -15.97
C MET A 589 -5.85 -30.55 -17.25
N ARG A 590 -5.76 -31.90 -17.38
CA ARG A 590 -5.15 -32.54 -18.56
C ARG A 590 -6.12 -32.86 -19.71
N ARG A 591 -7.44 -32.79 -19.50
CA ARG A 591 -8.44 -33.25 -20.51
C ARG A 591 -9.06 -32.13 -21.35
N SER A 592 -8.84 -30.86 -21.02
CA SER A 592 -9.44 -29.71 -21.74
C SER A 592 -8.77 -29.35 -23.08
N MET A 593 -7.69 -30.03 -23.47
CA MET A 593 -6.90 -29.73 -24.68
C MET A 593 -7.57 -29.96 -26.05
N ARG A 594 -8.88 -30.18 -26.14
CA ARG A 594 -9.56 -30.37 -27.43
C ARG A 594 -10.98 -29.81 -27.41
N ARG A 595 -11.14 -28.51 -27.66
CA ARG A 595 -12.16 -27.96 -28.58
C ARG A 595 -12.00 -26.45 -28.76
N SER A 596 -12.06 -26.06 -30.04
CA SER A 596 -11.81 -24.74 -30.59
C SER A 596 -12.98 -23.77 -30.48
N GLY A 597 -12.71 -22.46 -30.63
CA GLY A 597 -13.58 -21.58 -31.42
C GLY A 597 -13.59 -20.11 -30.99
N ARG A 598 -12.91 -19.23 -31.75
CA ARG A 598 -12.94 -17.76 -31.60
C ARG A 598 -14.30 -17.15 -31.99
N SER A 599 -14.79 -16.16 -31.24
CA SER A 599 -15.61 -15.06 -31.75
C SER A 599 -15.41 -13.78 -30.92
N ARG A 600 -15.40 -12.61 -31.58
CA ARG A 600 -14.81 -11.34 -31.13
C ARG A 600 -15.84 -10.25 -30.74
N HIS A 601 -17.05 -10.61 -30.31
CA HIS A 601 -18.14 -9.65 -30.03
C HIS A 601 -18.81 -9.83 -28.66
N HIS A 602 -18.05 -9.98 -27.57
CA HIS A 602 -18.61 -10.25 -26.22
C HIS A 602 -18.13 -9.31 -25.10
N GLY A 603 -17.40 -8.22 -25.40
CA GLY A 603 -16.82 -7.34 -24.38
C GLY A 603 -17.80 -6.83 -23.32
N ASP A 604 -18.97 -6.33 -23.74
CA ASP A 604 -19.91 -5.66 -22.83
C ASP A 604 -20.72 -6.61 -21.91
N GLU A 605 -20.86 -7.89 -22.29
CA GLU A 605 -21.56 -8.90 -21.46
C GLU A 605 -20.62 -9.62 -20.49
N ILE A 606 -19.34 -9.79 -20.87
CA ILE A 606 -18.32 -10.45 -20.04
C ILE A 606 -18.12 -9.69 -18.73
N TRP A 607 -18.00 -8.36 -18.79
CA TRP A 607 -17.75 -7.56 -17.59
C TRP A 607 -18.93 -7.53 -16.62
N LYS A 608 -20.17 -7.54 -17.14
CA LYS A 608 -21.38 -7.69 -16.32
C LYS A 608 -21.47 -9.06 -15.65
N LYS A 609 -20.96 -10.12 -16.29
CA LYS A 609 -20.89 -11.48 -15.74
C LYS A 609 -19.83 -11.58 -14.62
N ILE A 610 -18.67 -10.94 -14.82
CA ILE A 610 -17.59 -10.86 -13.81
C ILE A 610 -18.06 -10.07 -12.58
N ASP A 611 -18.65 -8.89 -12.76
CA ASP A 611 -19.15 -8.04 -11.65
C ASP A 611 -20.29 -8.69 -10.84
N ARG A 612 -21.26 -9.34 -11.51
CA ARG A 612 -22.36 -10.05 -10.80
C ARG A 612 -21.88 -11.20 -9.93
N LYS A 613 -20.83 -11.91 -10.34
CA LYS A 613 -20.27 -13.03 -9.56
C LYS A 613 -19.34 -12.56 -8.45
N LEU A 614 -18.65 -11.43 -8.62
CA LEU A 614 -17.80 -10.84 -7.58
C LEU A 614 -18.59 -10.21 -6.44
N LYS A 615 -19.83 -9.73 -6.69
CA LYS A 615 -20.75 -9.18 -5.67
C LYS A 615 -21.43 -10.23 -4.77
N ILE A 616 -21.14 -11.52 -4.96
CA ILE A 616 -21.64 -12.63 -4.11
C ILE A 616 -20.62 -12.96 -3.00
N LEU A 617 -19.46 -12.30 -3.00
CA LEU A 617 -18.52 -12.18 -1.88
C LEU A 617 -18.87 -10.94 -1.05
#